data_AF-Q5QVJ1-F1
#
_entry.id   AF-Q5QVJ1-F1
#
_cell.length_a   1.000
_cell.length_b   1.000
_cell.length_c   1.000
_cell.angle_alpha   90.00
_cell.angle_beta   90.00
_cell.angle_gamma   90.00
#
_symmetry.space_group_name_H-M   'P 1'
#
loop_
_entity.id
_entity.type
_entity.pdbx_description
1 polymer ?
#
loop_
_entity_poly.entity_id
_entity_poly.type
_entity_poly.pdbx_seq_one_letter_code
_entity_poly.pdbx_strand_id
1 'polypeptide(L)'
;MSSVDQQIAENRAKKKKVIITGVIASVFACLLIGVVVTLLAYFPVSGNTPVVAEKQEKSEPQISSANQAIDRKALQTALNETNHRVSELVATPYISTWQPAKVEAFQTDIDQAFNDYGASNYSQAQTTIEQLNTDITEYQSAFEKAYRQPYADAAKAFAADDIDDAAQLNAQALKVKGDFSDALAFQKRIDTYHEVADLYEQARVGGVEGNIEKQRAAYQQILKLDPQQQDAKAALAKVEQQIKQQRFAGALATAVNAIDKKDFDRAQEALTKASAIDNNRPELATLQAQIDAELKSQGVKSLEKRIQVFAGADEWQTVQMLAEKGLVDYPDSRVVQQAKQSAEEILAASSALDVYIERPGRLADNNIRQNAVNAVSKYSGLTQLSAKLGEKINQVEQLIEKENQPIDVTIRSDNRTYIKVLGVGVVGEVREKTIQLKPGKYQLEGRRDGYRSIIVDVVVEKSGTPIVINVQCNERV
;
A
#
# COMPACT_ATOMS: atom_id res chain seq x y z
N MET A 1 -32.47 -38.46 6.45
CA MET A 1 -33.70 -38.20 5.66
C MET A 1 -33.92 -36.71 5.63
N SER A 2 -33.42 -36.01 4.60
CA SER A 2 -33.78 -34.61 4.37
C SER A 2 -34.91 -34.55 3.34
N SER A 3 -35.78 -33.56 3.55
CA SER A 3 -37.14 -33.43 3.03
C SER A 3 -37.22 -33.43 1.51
N VAL A 4 -38.33 -33.99 1.01
CA VAL A 4 -38.83 -33.96 -0.38
C VAL A 4 -38.79 -32.55 -1.00
N ASP A 5 -38.82 -31.49 -0.18
CA ASP A 5 -38.68 -30.10 -0.63
C ASP A 5 -37.28 -29.78 -1.19
N GLN A 6 -36.24 -30.48 -0.73
CA GLN A 6 -34.87 -30.32 -1.20
C GLN A 6 -34.68 -30.95 -2.59
N GLN A 7 -35.41 -32.04 -2.89
CA GLN A 7 -35.43 -32.66 -4.23
C GLN A 7 -36.30 -31.88 -5.24
N ILE A 8 -37.31 -31.14 -4.78
CA ILE A 8 -38.11 -30.24 -5.63
C ILE A 8 -37.30 -28.98 -6.01
N ALA A 9 -36.44 -28.48 -5.12
CA ALA A 9 -35.53 -27.38 -5.40
C ALA A 9 -34.39 -27.75 -6.37
N GLU A 10 -33.80 -28.94 -6.22
CA GLU A 10 -32.75 -29.42 -7.13
C GLU A 10 -33.26 -29.72 -8.55
N ASN A 11 -34.50 -30.23 -8.68
CA ASN A 11 -35.11 -30.48 -9.99
C ASN A 11 -35.55 -29.19 -10.72
N ARG A 12 -35.92 -28.12 -9.99
CA ARG A 12 -36.15 -26.79 -10.59
C ARG A 12 -34.85 -26.11 -11.02
N ALA A 13 -33.75 -26.29 -10.28
CA ALA A 13 -32.43 -25.77 -10.66
C ALA A 13 -31.82 -26.51 -11.88
N LYS A 14 -32.02 -27.83 -11.99
CA LYS A 14 -31.59 -28.62 -13.15
C LYS A 14 -32.42 -28.33 -14.42
N LYS A 15 -33.74 -28.11 -14.32
CA LYS A 15 -34.56 -27.69 -15.48
C LYS A 15 -34.22 -26.28 -15.98
N LYS A 16 -33.79 -25.37 -15.10
CA LYS A 16 -33.29 -24.04 -15.52
C LYS A 16 -31.94 -24.11 -16.25
N LYS A 17 -31.11 -25.12 -15.98
CA LYS A 17 -29.83 -25.34 -16.69
C LYS A 17 -30.01 -26.04 -18.05
N VAL A 18 -30.99 -26.94 -18.20
CA VAL A 18 -31.27 -27.65 -19.47
C VAL A 18 -32.08 -26.81 -20.47
N ILE A 19 -32.87 -25.82 -20.03
CA ILE A 19 -33.57 -24.89 -20.95
C ILE A 19 -32.62 -23.77 -21.47
N ILE A 20 -31.52 -23.47 -20.78
CA ILE A 20 -30.55 -22.44 -21.22
C ILE A 20 -29.50 -23.01 -22.20
N THR A 21 -29.29 -24.33 -22.25
CA THR A 21 -28.39 -24.99 -23.22
C THR A 21 -29.08 -25.54 -24.47
N GLY A 22 -30.39 -25.31 -24.66
CA GLY A 22 -31.16 -25.82 -25.81
C GLY A 22 -31.89 -24.79 -26.67
N VAL A 23 -31.87 -23.49 -26.35
CA VAL A 23 -32.63 -22.46 -27.10
C VAL A 23 -31.80 -21.19 -27.44
N ILE A 24 -30.54 -21.07 -27.02
CA ILE A 24 -29.67 -19.96 -27.45
C ILE A 24 -28.73 -20.45 -28.56
N ALA A 25 -29.32 -21.09 -29.56
CA ALA A 25 -28.70 -21.42 -30.85
C ALA A 25 -29.56 -20.98 -32.05
N SER A 26 -30.60 -20.14 -31.86
CA SER A 26 -31.44 -19.73 -33.01
C SER A 26 -32.18 -18.38 -32.92
N VAL A 27 -31.81 -17.43 -32.05
CA VAL A 27 -32.57 -16.15 -31.92
C VAL A 27 -31.70 -14.87 -31.86
N PHE A 28 -30.47 -14.87 -32.35
CA PHE A 28 -29.77 -13.60 -32.67
C PHE A 28 -29.08 -13.63 -34.04
N ALA A 29 -29.69 -14.36 -34.97
CA ALA A 29 -29.70 -14.00 -36.38
C ALA A 29 -31.16 -13.60 -36.67
N CYS A 30 -31.37 -12.46 -37.36
CA CYS A 30 -32.65 -11.86 -37.75
C CYS A 30 -33.31 -10.85 -36.78
N LEU A 31 -32.67 -9.70 -36.58
CA LEU A 31 -33.41 -8.44 -36.46
C LEU A 31 -32.55 -7.26 -36.98
N LEU A 32 -32.41 -7.20 -38.30
CA LEU A 32 -32.52 -5.99 -39.14
C LEU A 32 -32.09 -6.34 -40.57
N ILE A 33 -33.02 -6.92 -41.34
CA ILE A 33 -33.23 -6.83 -42.80
C ILE A 33 -34.54 -7.58 -43.07
N GLY A 34 -35.48 -6.96 -43.80
CA GLY A 34 -36.58 -7.71 -44.44
C GLY A 34 -38.01 -7.36 -44.00
N VAL A 35 -38.37 -6.07 -43.95
CA VAL A 35 -39.74 -5.67 -44.29
C VAL A 35 -39.67 -5.04 -45.68
N VAL A 36 -39.97 -5.86 -46.68
CA VAL A 36 -40.71 -5.59 -47.93
C VAL A 36 -40.52 -6.87 -48.76
N VAL A 37 -41.59 -7.29 -49.44
CA VAL A 37 -41.70 -8.50 -50.26
C VAL A 37 -42.17 -9.75 -49.49
N THR A 38 -43.48 -9.82 -49.25
CA THR A 38 -44.25 -10.99 -49.68
C THR A 38 -45.64 -10.55 -50.12
N LEU A 39 -46.02 -11.00 -51.32
CA LEU A 39 -47.35 -11.40 -51.80
C LEU A 39 -47.76 -10.80 -53.14
N LEU A 40 -47.39 -11.54 -54.19
CA LEU A 40 -48.14 -11.65 -55.43
C LEU A 40 -48.58 -13.11 -55.59
N ALA A 41 -49.76 -13.27 -56.22
CA ALA A 41 -50.45 -14.49 -56.63
C ALA A 41 -51.27 -15.23 -55.56
N TYR A 42 -52.57 -14.94 -55.51
CA TYR A 42 -53.66 -15.93 -55.59
C TYR A 42 -54.99 -15.22 -55.93
N PHE A 43 -55.52 -15.46 -57.14
CA PHE A 43 -56.95 -15.38 -57.49
C PHE A 43 -57.63 -16.71 -57.07
N PRO A 44 -58.98 -16.88 -56.93
CA PRO A 44 -60.05 -16.31 -57.80
C PRO A 44 -61.48 -16.04 -57.22
N VAL A 45 -62.26 -15.26 -58.00
CA VAL A 45 -63.69 -15.41 -58.45
C VAL A 45 -64.91 -15.49 -57.49
N SER A 46 -65.95 -14.74 -57.92
CA SER A 46 -67.41 -14.74 -57.58
C SER A 46 -67.83 -14.05 -56.29
N GLY A 47 -68.86 -13.20 -56.22
CA GLY A 47 -69.88 -12.74 -57.17
C GLY A 47 -71.08 -12.25 -56.35
N ASN A 48 -71.52 -10.99 -56.54
CA ASN A 48 -72.93 -10.55 -56.56
C ASN A 48 -73.08 -9.02 -56.48
N THR A 49 -73.74 -8.50 -57.51
CA THR A 49 -74.45 -7.22 -57.66
C THR A 49 -75.69 -7.15 -56.74
N PRO A 50 -76.37 -6.00 -56.50
CA PRO A 50 -76.93 -5.08 -57.52
C PRO A 50 -76.65 -3.55 -57.33
N VAL A 51 -76.44 -2.78 -58.42
CA VAL A 51 -77.37 -1.90 -59.22
C VAL A 51 -77.78 -0.63 -58.43
N VAL A 52 -77.50 0.62 -58.86
CA VAL A 52 -78.01 1.43 -60.02
C VAL A 52 -76.96 2.54 -60.33
N ALA A 53 -76.41 2.62 -61.55
CA ALA A 53 -76.66 3.60 -62.65
C ALA A 53 -76.48 5.10 -62.27
N GLU A 54 -75.84 6.01 -63.02
CA GLU A 54 -75.56 6.12 -64.45
C GLU A 54 -74.58 7.32 -64.65
N LYS A 55 -73.56 7.21 -65.52
CA LYS A 55 -73.44 7.94 -66.81
C LYS A 55 -72.01 7.88 -67.38
N GLN A 56 -71.99 7.66 -68.69
CA GLN A 56 -70.86 7.39 -69.58
C GLN A 56 -69.86 8.56 -69.72
N GLU A 57 -68.58 8.27 -69.94
CA GLU A 57 -67.95 8.41 -71.27
C GLU A 57 -66.54 7.81 -71.32
N LYS A 58 -66.12 7.47 -72.54
CA LYS A 58 -65.04 6.55 -72.93
C LYS A 58 -63.91 7.35 -73.58
N SER A 59 -62.65 7.18 -73.17
CA SER A 59 -61.47 7.31 -74.06
C SER A 59 -60.13 7.01 -73.34
N GLU A 60 -59.37 6.05 -73.89
CA GLU A 60 -57.89 6.10 -73.97
C GLU A 60 -57.52 6.74 -75.33
N PRO A 61 -56.26 7.07 -75.62
CA PRO A 61 -55.21 7.72 -74.82
C PRO A 61 -54.63 8.95 -75.56
N GLN A 62 -53.98 9.90 -74.86
CA GLN A 62 -53.15 10.91 -75.53
C GLN A 62 -51.81 11.14 -74.82
N ILE A 63 -50.76 10.80 -75.57
CA ILE A 63 -49.41 11.34 -75.47
C ILE A 63 -49.51 12.86 -75.52
N SER A 64 -49.15 13.56 -74.43
CA SER A 64 -48.98 15.01 -74.44
C SER A 64 -47.50 15.35 -74.37
N SER A 65 -46.93 15.69 -75.53
CA SER A 65 -45.71 16.47 -75.65
C SER A 65 -45.93 17.84 -75.01
N ALA A 66 -45.43 18.02 -73.78
CA ALA A 66 -45.41 19.32 -73.13
C ALA A 66 -44.21 20.13 -73.67
N ASN A 67 -44.48 21.09 -74.55
CA ASN A 67 -43.55 22.20 -74.81
C ASN A 67 -43.47 23.07 -73.54
N GLN A 68 -42.57 22.72 -72.62
CA GLN A 68 -42.12 23.66 -71.59
C GLN A 68 -41.21 24.68 -72.27
N ALA A 69 -41.51 25.98 -72.07
CA ALA A 69 -40.59 27.03 -72.48
C ALA A 69 -39.29 26.87 -71.67
N ILE A 70 -38.18 26.59 -72.34
CA ILE A 70 -36.89 26.38 -71.68
C ILE A 70 -36.45 27.69 -71.01
N ASP A 71 -36.28 27.66 -69.69
CA ASP A 71 -35.70 28.76 -68.93
C ASP A 71 -34.20 28.84 -69.24
N ARG A 72 -33.84 29.78 -70.11
CA ARG A 72 -32.46 29.98 -70.57
C ARG A 72 -31.49 30.29 -69.42
N LYS A 73 -31.95 31.02 -68.39
CA LYS A 73 -31.09 31.38 -67.27
C LYS A 73 -30.81 30.15 -66.40
N ALA A 74 -31.82 29.33 -66.15
CA ALA A 74 -31.65 28.05 -65.45
C ALA A 74 -30.73 27.10 -66.23
N LEU A 75 -30.92 27.00 -67.55
CA LEU A 75 -30.06 26.18 -68.42
C LEU A 75 -28.61 26.66 -68.44
N GLN A 76 -28.38 27.99 -68.46
CA GLN A 76 -27.02 28.56 -68.38
C GLN A 76 -26.33 28.22 -67.06
N THR A 77 -27.07 28.28 -65.94
CA THR A 77 -26.54 27.86 -64.63
C THR A 77 -26.17 26.39 -64.64
N ALA A 78 -27.08 25.51 -65.09
CA ALA A 78 -26.83 24.07 -65.16
C ALA A 78 -25.64 23.72 -66.07
N LEU A 79 -25.47 24.44 -67.19
CA LEU A 79 -24.33 24.27 -68.09
C LEU A 79 -23.00 24.62 -67.39
N ASN A 80 -22.96 25.75 -66.67
CA ASN A 80 -21.76 26.16 -65.93
C ASN A 80 -21.43 25.21 -64.77
N GLU A 81 -22.45 24.76 -64.02
CA GLU A 81 -22.29 23.79 -62.94
C GLU A 81 -21.78 22.44 -63.47
N THR A 82 -22.35 21.96 -64.58
CA THR A 82 -21.92 20.71 -65.22
C THR A 82 -20.49 20.83 -65.74
N ASN A 83 -20.13 21.97 -66.35
CA ASN A 83 -18.75 22.25 -66.77
C ASN A 83 -17.77 22.26 -65.60
N HIS A 84 -18.19 22.81 -64.45
CA HIS A 84 -17.40 22.74 -63.23
C HIS A 84 -17.20 21.30 -62.76
N ARG A 85 -18.26 20.46 -62.76
CA ARG A 85 -18.18 19.04 -62.42
C ARG A 85 -17.22 18.27 -63.34
N VAL A 86 -17.28 18.51 -64.66
CA VAL A 86 -16.35 17.89 -65.62
C VAL A 86 -14.91 18.34 -65.34
N SER A 87 -14.70 19.64 -65.13
CA SER A 87 -13.38 20.21 -64.81
C SER A 87 -12.79 19.64 -63.52
N GLU A 88 -13.60 19.51 -62.47
CA GLU A 88 -13.21 18.92 -61.19
C GLU A 88 -12.84 17.44 -61.35
N LEU A 89 -13.65 16.66 -62.08
CA LEU A 89 -13.40 15.25 -62.35
C LEU A 89 -12.07 15.05 -63.09
N VAL A 90 -11.77 15.88 -64.08
CA VAL A 90 -10.53 15.84 -64.86
C VAL A 90 -9.32 16.23 -64.01
N ALA A 91 -9.49 17.18 -63.08
CA ALA A 91 -8.43 17.60 -62.16
C ALA A 91 -8.17 16.61 -61.02
N THR A 92 -9.11 15.70 -60.73
CA THR A 92 -9.01 14.78 -59.60
C THR A 92 -8.15 13.55 -59.97
N PRO A 93 -7.09 13.25 -59.19
CA PRO A 93 -6.24 12.07 -59.44
C PRO A 93 -7.03 10.75 -59.36
N TYR A 94 -6.53 9.72 -60.04
CA TYR A 94 -7.08 8.36 -60.15
C TYR A 94 -8.44 8.26 -60.87
N ILE A 95 -9.43 9.08 -60.51
CA ILE A 95 -10.74 9.09 -61.16
C ILE A 95 -10.66 9.60 -62.60
N SER A 96 -9.78 10.56 -62.91
CA SER A 96 -9.53 11.04 -64.28
C SER A 96 -8.79 10.03 -65.16
N THR A 97 -8.10 9.05 -64.58
CA THR A 97 -7.26 8.09 -65.31
C THR A 97 -7.79 6.65 -65.31
N TRP A 98 -8.87 6.36 -64.57
CA TRP A 98 -9.41 5.00 -64.43
C TRP A 98 -10.05 4.45 -65.72
N GLN A 99 -10.91 5.23 -66.39
CA GLN A 99 -11.41 4.93 -67.73
C GLN A 99 -11.30 6.19 -68.61
N PRO A 100 -10.11 6.51 -69.14
CA PRO A 100 -9.83 7.81 -69.75
C PRO A 100 -10.75 8.12 -70.94
N ALA A 101 -11.20 7.12 -71.69
CA ALA A 101 -12.15 7.30 -72.78
C ALA A 101 -13.52 7.85 -72.33
N LYS A 102 -13.99 7.49 -71.12
CA LYS A 102 -15.22 8.05 -70.55
C LYS A 102 -15.04 9.51 -70.14
N VAL A 103 -13.88 9.84 -69.59
CA VAL A 103 -13.52 11.20 -69.16
C VAL A 103 -13.39 12.13 -70.37
N GLU A 104 -12.79 11.66 -71.46
CA GLU A 104 -12.70 12.37 -72.74
C GLU A 104 -14.09 12.59 -73.37
N ALA A 105 -14.97 11.59 -73.30
CA ALA A 105 -16.36 11.74 -73.73
C ALA A 105 -17.10 12.83 -72.94
N PHE A 106 -16.92 12.91 -71.61
CA PHE A 106 -17.52 13.97 -70.80
C PHE A 106 -17.05 15.38 -71.20
N GLN A 107 -15.77 15.53 -71.56
CA GLN A 107 -15.25 16.80 -72.11
C GLN A 107 -15.90 17.13 -73.46
N THR A 108 -16.05 16.13 -74.33
CA THR A 108 -16.70 16.30 -75.63
C THR A 108 -18.18 16.67 -75.48
N ASP A 109 -18.90 16.02 -74.56
CA ASP A 109 -20.32 16.25 -74.32
C ASP A 109 -20.58 17.64 -73.73
N ILE A 110 -19.71 18.13 -72.84
CA ILE A 110 -19.87 19.49 -72.31
C ILE A 110 -19.54 20.55 -73.36
N ASP A 111 -18.53 20.34 -74.20
CA ASP A 111 -18.22 21.22 -75.34
C ASP A 111 -19.39 21.27 -76.33
N GLN A 112 -20.00 20.12 -76.62
CA GLN A 112 -21.20 20.03 -77.45
C GLN A 112 -22.37 20.79 -76.82
N ALA A 113 -22.59 20.67 -75.50
CA ALA A 113 -23.64 21.40 -74.81
C ALA A 113 -23.44 22.94 -74.88
N PHE A 114 -22.20 23.43 -74.79
CA PHE A 114 -21.88 24.85 -75.01
C PHE A 114 -22.17 25.29 -76.45
N ASN A 115 -21.82 24.47 -77.45
CA ASN A 115 -22.08 24.74 -78.86
C ASN A 115 -23.59 24.81 -79.15
N ASP A 116 -24.37 23.85 -78.64
CA ASP A 116 -25.83 23.83 -78.81
C ASP A 116 -26.49 25.02 -78.10
N TYR A 117 -26.04 25.40 -76.91
CA TYR A 117 -26.52 26.58 -76.21
C TYR A 117 -26.24 27.87 -77.02
N GLY A 118 -25.02 28.02 -77.55
CA GLY A 118 -24.62 29.16 -78.39
C GLY A 118 -25.39 29.25 -79.72
N ALA A 119 -25.75 28.10 -80.31
CA ALA A 119 -26.57 28.00 -81.51
C ALA A 119 -28.09 28.19 -81.25
N SER A 120 -28.49 28.46 -79.99
CA SER A 120 -29.90 28.51 -79.55
C SER A 120 -30.67 27.17 -79.65
N ASN A 121 -29.97 26.04 -79.73
CA ASN A 121 -30.54 24.68 -79.65
C ASN A 121 -30.76 24.28 -78.17
N TYR A 122 -31.57 25.05 -77.45
CA TYR A 122 -31.68 24.93 -75.99
C TYR A 122 -32.19 23.56 -75.51
N SER A 123 -33.05 22.90 -76.28
CA SER A 123 -33.58 21.58 -75.92
C SER A 123 -32.52 20.49 -76.00
N GLN A 124 -31.64 20.57 -77.00
CA GLN A 124 -30.51 19.66 -77.16
C GLN A 124 -29.48 19.89 -76.04
N ALA A 125 -29.11 21.16 -75.79
CA ALA A 125 -28.20 21.50 -74.70
C ALA A 125 -28.72 21.00 -73.33
N GLN A 126 -30.02 21.18 -73.04
CA GLN A 126 -30.62 20.68 -71.80
C GLN A 126 -30.55 19.14 -71.71
N THR A 127 -30.88 18.43 -72.79
CA THR A 127 -30.83 16.96 -72.83
C THR A 127 -29.39 16.46 -72.62
N THR A 128 -28.41 17.07 -73.29
CA THR A 128 -26.99 16.72 -73.14
C THR A 128 -26.51 16.95 -71.71
N ILE A 129 -26.87 18.08 -71.08
CA ILE A 129 -26.51 18.39 -69.69
C ILE A 129 -27.13 17.39 -68.71
N GLU A 130 -28.41 17.05 -68.86
CA GLU A 130 -29.10 16.09 -67.99
C GLU A 130 -28.49 14.68 -68.10
N GLN A 131 -28.19 14.23 -69.32
CA GLN A 131 -27.54 12.95 -69.55
C GLN A 131 -26.11 12.96 -69.00
N LEU A 132 -25.31 13.98 -69.28
CA LEU A 132 -23.93 14.11 -68.80
C LEU A 132 -23.86 14.10 -67.27
N ASN A 133 -24.78 14.78 -66.60
CA ASN A 133 -24.86 14.78 -65.14
C ASN A 133 -25.19 13.39 -64.56
N THR A 134 -26.02 12.61 -65.25
CA THR A 134 -26.30 11.21 -64.91
C THR A 134 -25.04 10.36 -65.09
N ASP A 135 -24.40 10.46 -66.25
CA ASP A 135 -23.22 9.65 -66.60
C ASP A 135 -22.02 9.93 -65.68
N ILE A 136 -21.79 11.20 -65.31
CA ILE A 136 -20.75 11.57 -64.33
C ILE A 136 -21.03 10.92 -62.97
N THR A 137 -22.29 10.91 -62.53
CA THR A 137 -22.68 10.34 -61.24
C THR A 137 -22.51 8.81 -61.24
N GLU A 138 -22.93 8.14 -62.30
CA GLU A 138 -22.71 6.71 -62.49
C GLU A 138 -21.23 6.36 -62.54
N TYR A 139 -20.42 7.17 -63.24
CA TYR A 139 -18.97 7.00 -63.32
C TYR A 139 -18.30 7.12 -61.95
N GLN A 140 -18.65 8.14 -61.16
CA GLN A 140 -18.14 8.33 -59.80
C GLN A 140 -18.51 7.15 -58.89
N SER A 141 -19.75 6.68 -58.96
CA SER A 141 -20.21 5.52 -58.19
C SER A 141 -19.48 4.24 -58.59
N ALA A 142 -19.30 4.01 -59.90
CA ALA A 142 -18.58 2.86 -60.41
C ALA A 142 -17.09 2.90 -60.02
N PHE A 143 -16.45 4.07 -60.04
CA PHE A 143 -15.08 4.27 -59.57
C PHE A 143 -14.96 3.94 -58.08
N GLU A 144 -15.87 4.43 -57.24
CA GLU A 144 -15.87 4.12 -55.80
C GLU A 144 -16.02 2.63 -55.53
N LYS A 145 -16.96 1.98 -56.23
CA LYS A 145 -17.17 0.54 -56.13
C LYS A 145 -15.91 -0.24 -56.58
N ALA A 146 -15.21 0.24 -57.60
CA ALA A 146 -14.05 -0.45 -58.18
C ALA A 146 -12.86 -0.58 -57.24
N TYR A 147 -12.67 0.33 -56.27
CA TYR A 147 -11.62 0.16 -55.24
C TYR A 147 -12.18 -0.35 -53.91
N ARG A 148 -13.42 -0.01 -53.52
CA ARG A 148 -13.98 -0.47 -52.25
C ARG A 148 -14.36 -1.94 -52.22
N GLN A 149 -14.88 -2.47 -53.33
CA GLN A 149 -15.31 -3.86 -53.39
C GLN A 149 -14.13 -4.84 -53.27
N PRO A 150 -13.02 -4.69 -54.05
CA PRO A 150 -11.85 -5.55 -53.86
C PRO A 150 -11.23 -5.44 -52.47
N TYR A 151 -11.21 -4.24 -51.86
CA TYR A 151 -10.77 -4.07 -50.48
C TYR A 151 -11.66 -4.83 -49.47
N ALA A 152 -12.98 -4.74 -49.61
CA ALA A 152 -13.91 -5.46 -48.75
C ALA A 152 -13.78 -6.99 -48.90
N ASP A 153 -13.53 -7.47 -50.13
CA ASP A 153 -13.31 -8.88 -50.38
C ASP A 153 -11.92 -9.34 -49.90
N ALA A 154 -10.90 -8.48 -49.98
CA ALA A 154 -9.58 -8.72 -49.37
C ALA A 154 -9.70 -8.90 -47.85
N ALA A 155 -10.50 -8.07 -47.18
CA ALA A 155 -10.76 -8.19 -45.75
C ALA A 155 -11.44 -9.53 -45.38
N LYS A 156 -12.34 -10.04 -46.24
CA LYS A 156 -12.95 -11.37 -46.06
C LYS A 156 -11.95 -12.50 -46.26
N ALA A 157 -11.12 -12.42 -47.30
CA ALA A 157 -10.07 -13.41 -47.57
C ALA A 157 -9.07 -13.49 -46.40
N PHE A 158 -8.63 -12.33 -45.89
CA PHE A 158 -7.76 -12.26 -44.71
C PHE A 158 -8.40 -12.88 -43.46
N ALA A 159 -9.70 -12.61 -43.22
CA ALA A 159 -10.42 -13.20 -42.10
C ALA A 159 -10.65 -14.72 -42.24
N ALA A 160 -10.51 -15.26 -43.46
CA ALA A 160 -10.56 -16.69 -43.76
C ALA A 160 -9.16 -17.32 -43.82
N ASP A 161 -8.11 -16.60 -43.38
CA ASP A 161 -6.69 -16.99 -43.45
C ASP A 161 -6.16 -17.22 -44.89
N ASP A 162 -6.86 -16.71 -45.90
CA ASP A 162 -6.41 -16.72 -47.29
C ASP A 162 -5.64 -15.43 -47.63
N ILE A 163 -4.37 -15.42 -47.24
CA ILE A 163 -3.51 -14.23 -47.28
C ILE A 163 -3.05 -13.88 -48.69
N ASP A 164 -2.87 -14.89 -49.54
CA ASP A 164 -2.51 -14.70 -50.94
C ASP A 164 -3.66 -14.00 -51.70
N ASP A 165 -4.90 -14.47 -51.53
CA ASP A 165 -6.08 -13.82 -52.11
C ASP A 165 -6.30 -12.42 -51.50
N ALA A 166 -6.10 -12.26 -50.19
CA ALA A 166 -6.19 -10.95 -49.53
C ALA A 166 -5.20 -9.95 -50.13
N ALA A 167 -3.94 -10.36 -50.33
CA ALA A 167 -2.90 -9.53 -50.95
C ALA A 167 -3.29 -9.14 -52.38
N GLN A 168 -3.75 -10.11 -53.18
CA GLN A 168 -4.14 -9.88 -54.56
C GLN A 168 -5.35 -8.92 -54.66
N LEU A 169 -6.38 -9.12 -53.84
CA LEU A 169 -7.58 -8.29 -53.83
C LEU A 169 -7.30 -6.87 -53.31
N ASN A 170 -6.44 -6.72 -52.30
CA ASN A 170 -6.02 -5.41 -51.81
C ASN A 170 -5.17 -4.65 -52.85
N ALA A 171 -4.29 -5.36 -53.55
CA ALA A 171 -3.53 -4.79 -54.67
C ALA A 171 -4.44 -4.32 -55.82
N GLN A 172 -5.57 -5.00 -56.08
CA GLN A 172 -6.58 -4.54 -57.05
C GLN A 172 -7.21 -3.21 -56.61
N ALA A 173 -7.56 -3.06 -55.32
CA ALA A 173 -8.07 -1.80 -54.79
C ALA A 173 -7.06 -0.65 -54.96
N LEU A 174 -5.79 -0.89 -54.59
CA LEU A 174 -4.70 0.09 -54.72
C LEU A 174 -4.37 0.42 -56.18
N LYS A 175 -4.57 -0.51 -57.12
CA LYS A 175 -4.42 -0.24 -58.56
C LYS A 175 -5.44 0.77 -59.07
N VAL A 176 -6.67 0.75 -58.53
CA VAL A 176 -7.72 1.71 -58.87
C VAL A 176 -7.51 3.05 -58.15
N LYS A 177 -7.18 3.01 -56.86
CA LYS A 177 -6.92 4.19 -56.03
C LYS A 177 -5.68 3.97 -55.15
N GLY A 178 -4.53 4.44 -55.61
CA GLY A 178 -3.23 4.18 -54.98
C GLY A 178 -3.01 4.86 -53.63
N ASP A 179 -3.78 5.92 -53.34
CA ASP A 179 -3.76 6.64 -52.07
C ASP A 179 -4.88 6.21 -51.11
N PHE A 180 -5.54 5.08 -51.38
CA PHE A 180 -6.59 4.59 -50.50
C PHE A 180 -6.02 4.16 -49.14
N SER A 181 -6.15 5.04 -48.14
CA SER A 181 -5.53 4.92 -46.81
C SER A 181 -5.81 3.59 -46.12
N ASP A 182 -7.05 3.09 -46.23
CA ASP A 182 -7.46 1.85 -45.57
C ASP A 182 -6.75 0.64 -46.19
N ALA A 183 -6.68 0.58 -47.53
CA ALA A 183 -5.96 -0.47 -48.24
C ALA A 183 -4.44 -0.40 -48.00
N LEU A 184 -3.86 0.80 -47.90
CA LEU A 184 -2.43 0.98 -47.56
C LEU A 184 -2.12 0.54 -46.12
N ALA A 185 -3.00 0.85 -45.17
CA ALA A 185 -2.87 0.40 -43.78
C ALA A 185 -3.07 -1.12 -43.67
N PHE A 186 -4.02 -1.67 -44.42
CA PHE A 186 -4.31 -3.09 -44.45
C PHE A 186 -3.20 -3.90 -45.11
N GLN A 187 -2.55 -3.36 -46.15
CA GLN A 187 -1.40 -4.01 -46.79
C GLN A 187 -0.30 -4.35 -45.78
N LYS A 188 0.00 -3.43 -44.83
CA LYS A 188 1.00 -3.69 -43.78
C LYS A 188 0.64 -4.89 -42.90
N ARG A 189 -0.65 -5.13 -42.67
CA ARG A 189 -1.14 -6.28 -41.89
C ARG A 189 -1.05 -7.58 -42.68
N ILE A 190 -1.33 -7.52 -43.98
CA ILE A 190 -1.11 -8.65 -44.90
C ILE A 190 0.39 -9.01 -44.94
N ASP A 191 1.26 -8.02 -45.15
CA ASP A 191 2.71 -8.22 -45.29
C ASP A 191 3.36 -8.83 -44.03
N THR A 192 2.80 -8.55 -42.85
CA THR A 192 3.33 -9.03 -41.55
C THR A 192 2.60 -10.26 -41.01
N TYR A 193 1.61 -10.80 -41.71
CA TYR A 193 0.74 -11.87 -41.20
C TYR A 193 1.52 -13.11 -40.74
N HIS A 194 2.43 -13.62 -41.57
CA HIS A 194 3.21 -14.83 -41.24
C HIS A 194 4.16 -14.60 -40.07
N GLU A 195 4.81 -13.43 -40.00
CA GLU A 195 5.68 -13.08 -38.86
C GLU A 195 4.86 -12.98 -37.56
N VAL A 196 3.64 -12.42 -37.62
CA VAL A 196 2.72 -12.36 -36.49
C VAL A 196 2.28 -13.77 -36.06
N ALA A 197 1.99 -14.66 -37.00
CA ALA A 197 1.63 -16.06 -36.71
C ALA A 197 2.79 -16.81 -36.01
N ASP A 198 4.02 -16.67 -36.51
CA ASP A 198 5.21 -17.25 -35.89
C ASP A 198 5.43 -16.71 -34.46
N LEU A 199 5.17 -15.43 -34.23
CA LEU A 199 5.26 -14.84 -32.89
C LEU A 199 4.18 -15.37 -31.95
N TYR A 200 2.96 -15.64 -32.41
CA TYR A 200 1.94 -16.30 -31.59
C TYR A 200 2.39 -17.71 -31.18
N GLU A 201 3.04 -18.46 -32.09
CA GLU A 201 3.64 -19.75 -31.75
C GLU A 201 4.78 -19.60 -30.74
N GLN A 202 5.64 -18.60 -30.89
CA GLN A 202 6.68 -18.31 -29.89
C GLN A 202 6.10 -17.96 -28.52
N ALA A 203 5.00 -17.19 -28.47
CA ALA A 203 4.29 -16.86 -27.24
C ALA A 203 3.68 -18.11 -26.58
N ARG A 204 3.14 -19.03 -27.39
CA ARG A 204 2.63 -20.33 -26.93
C ARG A 204 3.73 -21.21 -26.36
N VAL A 205 4.86 -21.33 -27.07
CA VAL A 205 6.04 -22.08 -26.61
C VAL A 205 6.56 -21.50 -25.30
N GLY A 206 6.69 -20.18 -25.19
CA GLY A 206 7.07 -19.52 -23.93
C GLY A 206 6.13 -19.87 -22.76
N GLY A 207 4.82 -19.94 -23.03
CA GLY A 207 3.84 -20.39 -22.04
C GLY A 207 4.04 -21.85 -21.59
N VAL A 208 4.30 -22.77 -22.52
CA VAL A 208 4.55 -24.20 -22.23
C VAL A 208 5.87 -24.40 -21.46
N GLU A 209 6.91 -23.65 -21.80
CA GLU A 209 8.21 -23.68 -21.12
C GLU A 209 8.17 -23.00 -19.75
N GLY A 210 7.08 -22.32 -19.39
CA GLY A 210 7.02 -21.46 -18.20
C GLY A 210 7.88 -20.20 -18.31
N ASN A 211 8.41 -19.91 -19.51
CA ASN A 211 9.20 -18.71 -19.78
C ASN A 211 8.27 -17.53 -20.10
N ILE A 212 7.75 -16.93 -19.03
CA ILE A 212 6.79 -15.84 -19.11
C ILE A 212 7.38 -14.56 -19.75
N GLU A 213 8.70 -14.36 -19.66
CA GLU A 213 9.39 -13.22 -20.27
C GLU A 213 9.49 -13.39 -21.79
N LYS A 214 9.76 -14.61 -22.29
CA LYS A 214 9.68 -14.96 -23.72
C LYS A 214 8.27 -14.75 -24.26
N GLN A 215 7.26 -15.16 -23.49
CA GLN A 215 5.86 -14.94 -23.85
C GLN A 215 5.50 -13.45 -23.94
N ARG A 216 5.94 -12.63 -22.96
CA ARG A 216 5.76 -11.17 -22.99
C ARG A 216 6.41 -10.55 -24.23
N ALA A 217 7.66 -10.90 -24.51
CA ALA A 217 8.42 -10.35 -25.63
C ALA A 217 7.75 -10.65 -26.99
N ALA A 218 7.25 -11.87 -27.17
CA ALA A 218 6.54 -12.26 -28.39
C ALA A 218 5.26 -11.41 -28.59
N TYR A 219 4.42 -11.25 -27.57
CA TYR A 219 3.22 -10.40 -27.70
C TYR A 219 3.55 -8.91 -27.91
N GLN A 220 4.63 -8.40 -27.31
CA GLN A 220 5.08 -7.03 -27.57
C GLN A 220 5.53 -6.83 -29.02
N GLN A 221 6.21 -7.81 -29.60
CA GLN A 221 6.62 -7.76 -31.01
C GLN A 221 5.40 -7.86 -31.95
N ILE A 222 4.40 -8.71 -31.64
CA ILE A 222 3.14 -8.75 -32.40
C ILE A 222 2.50 -7.37 -32.46
N LEU A 223 2.37 -6.69 -31.32
CA LEU A 223 1.73 -5.36 -31.26
C LEU A 223 2.57 -4.25 -31.92
N LYS A 224 3.87 -4.48 -32.12
CA LYS A 224 4.73 -3.58 -32.90
C LYS A 224 4.52 -3.75 -34.40
N LEU A 225 4.28 -4.98 -34.86
CA LEU A 225 4.01 -5.30 -36.27
C LEU A 225 2.57 -4.97 -36.67
N ASP A 226 1.60 -5.40 -35.86
CA ASP A 226 0.17 -5.14 -36.04
C ASP A 226 -0.47 -4.65 -34.73
N PRO A 227 -0.53 -3.31 -34.52
CA PRO A 227 -1.18 -2.73 -33.35
C PRO A 227 -2.69 -3.02 -33.24
N GLN A 228 -3.34 -3.53 -34.30
CA GLN A 228 -4.77 -3.84 -34.29
C GLN A 228 -5.09 -5.21 -33.67
N GLN A 229 -4.08 -6.03 -33.38
CA GLN A 229 -4.22 -7.36 -32.76
C GLN A 229 -4.77 -7.30 -31.33
N GLN A 230 -6.10 -7.37 -31.19
CA GLN A 230 -6.76 -7.28 -29.87
C GLN A 230 -6.43 -8.48 -28.97
N ASP A 231 -6.29 -9.67 -29.54
CA ASP A 231 -5.98 -10.88 -28.79
C ASP A 231 -4.56 -10.81 -28.18
N ALA A 232 -3.56 -10.38 -28.94
CA ALA A 232 -2.22 -10.12 -28.42
C ALA A 232 -2.22 -9.05 -27.33
N LYS A 233 -3.02 -7.99 -27.47
CA LYS A 233 -3.15 -6.93 -26.45
C LYS A 233 -3.73 -7.48 -25.14
N ALA A 234 -4.81 -8.24 -25.23
CA ALA A 234 -5.43 -8.87 -24.07
C ALA A 234 -4.52 -9.92 -23.41
N ALA A 235 -3.80 -10.71 -24.22
CA ALA A 235 -2.84 -11.69 -23.74
C ALA A 235 -1.64 -11.04 -23.06
N LEU A 236 -1.07 -9.98 -23.65
CA LEU A 236 0.03 -9.22 -23.05
C LEU A 236 -0.37 -8.66 -21.67
N ALA A 237 -1.56 -8.07 -21.55
CA ALA A 237 -2.04 -7.56 -20.27
C ALA A 237 -2.15 -8.67 -19.19
N LYS A 238 -2.61 -9.87 -19.57
CA LYS A 238 -2.65 -11.03 -18.66
C LYS A 238 -1.24 -11.46 -18.24
N VAL A 239 -0.32 -11.55 -19.20
CA VAL A 239 1.08 -11.93 -18.95
C VAL A 239 1.77 -10.91 -18.04
N GLU A 240 1.59 -9.62 -18.29
CA GLU A 240 2.14 -8.56 -17.44
C GLU A 240 1.60 -8.62 -16.01
N GLN A 241 0.29 -8.89 -15.86
CA GLN A 241 -0.32 -9.07 -14.54
C GLN A 241 0.24 -10.31 -13.82
N GLN A 242 0.46 -11.42 -14.52
CA GLN A 242 1.08 -12.62 -13.96
C GLN A 242 2.54 -12.35 -13.54
N ILE A 243 3.32 -11.65 -14.36
CA ILE A 243 4.69 -11.23 -14.02
C ILE A 243 4.68 -10.37 -12.76
N LYS A 244 3.76 -9.41 -12.67
CA LYS A 244 3.58 -8.57 -11.48
C LYS A 244 3.32 -9.43 -10.23
N GLN A 245 2.41 -10.39 -10.32
CA GLN A 245 2.09 -11.30 -9.22
C GLN A 245 3.27 -12.19 -8.82
N GLN A 246 4.00 -12.76 -9.78
CA GLN A 246 5.18 -13.59 -9.50
C GLN A 246 6.30 -12.78 -8.84
N ARG A 247 6.58 -11.56 -9.32
CA ARG A 247 7.58 -10.67 -8.71
C ARG A 247 7.18 -10.28 -7.29
N PHE A 248 5.91 -9.97 -7.07
CA PHE A 248 5.39 -9.68 -5.73
C PHE A 248 5.56 -10.90 -4.80
N ALA A 249 5.14 -12.07 -5.24
CA ALA A 249 5.27 -13.31 -4.47
C ALA A 249 6.74 -13.66 -4.17
N GLY A 250 7.66 -13.47 -5.13
CA GLY A 250 9.09 -13.67 -4.93
C GLY A 250 9.70 -12.70 -3.93
N ALA A 251 9.28 -11.43 -3.94
CA ALA A 251 9.69 -10.44 -2.95
C ALA A 251 9.17 -10.81 -1.55
N LEU A 252 7.91 -11.21 -1.42
CA LEU A 252 7.36 -11.71 -0.15
C LEU A 252 8.08 -12.96 0.35
N ALA A 253 8.35 -13.94 -0.51
CA ALA A 253 9.10 -15.13 -0.13
C ALA A 253 10.51 -14.78 0.35
N THR A 254 11.15 -13.77 -0.24
CA THR A 254 12.44 -13.26 0.23
C THR A 254 12.31 -12.61 1.61
N ALA A 255 11.27 -11.80 1.84
CA ALA A 255 11.00 -11.17 3.14
C ALA A 255 10.78 -12.22 4.23
N VAL A 256 9.92 -13.21 3.99
CA VAL A 256 9.64 -14.30 4.93
C VAL A 256 10.91 -15.08 5.28
N ASN A 257 11.69 -15.51 4.27
CA ASN A 257 12.95 -16.21 4.51
C ASN A 257 13.97 -15.37 5.30
N ALA A 258 13.97 -14.05 5.11
CA ALA A 258 14.84 -13.14 5.84
C ALA A 258 14.37 -12.97 7.30
N ILE A 259 13.06 -12.88 7.54
CA ILE A 259 12.46 -12.88 8.89
C ILE A 259 12.84 -14.16 9.63
N ASP A 260 12.70 -15.33 9.00
CA ASP A 260 13.04 -16.63 9.59
C ASP A 260 14.52 -16.72 9.98
N LYS A 261 15.39 -16.09 9.18
CA LYS A 261 16.84 -15.98 9.45
C LYS A 261 17.22 -14.84 10.38
N LYS A 262 16.24 -14.05 10.85
CA LYS A 262 16.44 -12.84 11.68
C LYS A 262 17.29 -11.76 11.00
N ASP A 263 17.31 -11.74 9.67
CA ASP A 263 17.93 -10.70 8.83
C ASP A 263 16.88 -9.62 8.51
N PHE A 264 16.58 -8.76 9.49
CA PHE A 264 15.49 -7.80 9.38
C PHE A 264 15.76 -6.68 8.36
N ASP A 265 17.02 -6.30 8.16
CA ASP A 265 17.38 -5.32 7.14
C ASP A 265 17.01 -5.85 5.75
N ARG A 266 17.40 -7.10 5.45
CA ARG A 266 17.02 -7.74 4.19
C ARG A 266 15.51 -7.99 4.07
N ALA A 267 14.84 -8.27 5.19
CA ALA A 267 13.38 -8.39 5.21
C ALA A 267 12.69 -7.07 4.84
N GLN A 268 13.15 -5.94 5.41
CA GLN A 268 12.62 -4.60 5.11
C GLN A 268 12.87 -4.19 3.66
N GLU A 269 14.06 -4.47 3.13
CA GLU A 269 14.35 -4.25 1.70
C GLU A 269 13.41 -5.06 0.80
N ALA A 270 13.16 -6.32 1.14
CA ALA A 270 12.27 -7.19 0.38
C ALA A 270 10.80 -6.72 0.45
N LEU A 271 10.33 -6.27 1.61
CA LEU A 271 9.00 -5.67 1.75
C LEU A 271 8.87 -4.36 0.97
N THR A 272 9.93 -3.54 0.95
CA THR A 272 9.96 -2.31 0.15
C THR A 272 9.83 -2.63 -1.34
N LYS A 273 10.55 -3.64 -1.83
CA LYS A 273 10.42 -4.14 -3.21
C LYS A 273 9.01 -4.67 -3.50
N ALA A 274 8.40 -5.41 -2.58
CA ALA A 274 7.03 -5.90 -2.73
C ALA A 274 6.01 -4.75 -2.78
N SER A 275 6.14 -3.76 -1.89
CA SER A 275 5.29 -2.57 -1.84
C SER A 275 5.38 -1.71 -3.11
N ALA A 276 6.57 -1.59 -3.70
CA ALA A 276 6.76 -0.90 -4.97
C ALA A 276 6.03 -1.59 -6.14
N ILE A 277 5.73 -2.89 -6.03
CA ILE A 277 4.95 -3.64 -7.02
C ILE A 277 3.45 -3.48 -6.75
N ASP A 278 3.01 -3.73 -5.52
CA ASP A 278 1.60 -3.63 -5.11
C ASP A 278 1.50 -3.28 -3.62
N ASN A 279 1.17 -2.02 -3.32
CA ASN A 279 1.16 -1.49 -1.97
C ASN A 279 -0.16 -1.73 -1.20
N ASN A 280 -1.21 -2.21 -1.87
CA ASN A 280 -2.54 -2.39 -1.28
C ASN A 280 -2.75 -3.79 -0.68
N ARG A 281 -1.66 -4.52 -0.45
CA ARG A 281 -1.67 -5.93 -0.06
C ARG A 281 -1.58 -6.08 1.46
N PRO A 282 -2.58 -6.70 2.12
CA PRO A 282 -2.59 -6.84 3.58
C PRO A 282 -1.38 -7.63 4.12
N GLU A 283 -0.82 -8.53 3.32
CA GLU A 283 0.36 -9.32 3.67
C GLU A 283 1.56 -8.44 4.02
N LEU A 284 1.68 -7.25 3.42
CA LEU A 284 2.76 -6.29 3.72
C LEU A 284 2.68 -5.79 5.16
N ALA A 285 1.49 -5.38 5.59
CA ALA A 285 1.27 -4.89 6.95
C ALA A 285 1.47 -5.99 7.99
N THR A 286 1.03 -7.22 7.69
CA THR A 286 1.24 -8.37 8.57
C THR A 286 2.73 -8.68 8.77
N LEU A 287 3.51 -8.73 7.69
CA LEU A 287 4.95 -9.01 7.78
C LEU A 287 5.72 -7.85 8.42
N GLN A 288 5.34 -6.61 8.17
CA GLN A 288 5.94 -5.45 8.85
C GLN A 288 5.72 -5.54 10.36
N ALA A 289 4.48 -5.80 10.81
CA ALA A 289 4.18 -5.97 12.22
C ALA A 289 4.97 -7.12 12.87
N GLN A 290 5.21 -8.21 12.13
CA GLN A 290 6.06 -9.32 12.59
C GLN A 290 7.52 -8.90 12.76
N ILE A 291 8.08 -8.15 11.80
CA ILE A 291 9.44 -7.58 11.89
C ILE A 291 9.55 -6.68 13.12
N ASP A 292 8.61 -5.74 13.28
CA ASP A 292 8.61 -4.78 14.39
C ASP A 292 8.53 -5.48 15.75
N ALA A 293 7.70 -6.53 15.86
CA ALA A 293 7.57 -7.32 17.08
C ALA A 293 8.87 -8.08 17.43
N GLU A 294 9.54 -8.68 16.45
CA GLU A 294 10.79 -9.42 16.69
C GLU A 294 11.96 -8.46 16.98
N LEU A 295 12.05 -7.31 16.29
CA LEU A 295 13.01 -6.24 16.60
C LEU A 295 12.81 -5.74 18.05
N LYS A 296 11.57 -5.49 18.45
CA LYS A 296 11.25 -5.12 19.84
C LYS A 296 11.68 -6.21 20.83
N SER A 297 11.42 -7.49 20.51
CA SER A 297 11.85 -8.63 21.34
C SER A 297 13.37 -8.73 21.47
N GLN A 298 14.12 -8.47 20.40
CA GLN A 298 15.58 -8.49 20.44
C GLN A 298 16.16 -7.30 21.19
N GLY A 299 15.58 -6.11 20.98
CA GLY A 299 15.94 -4.90 21.69
C GLY A 299 15.80 -5.05 23.20
N VAL A 300 14.66 -5.56 23.68
CA VAL A 300 14.45 -5.78 25.12
C VAL A 300 15.41 -6.85 25.69
N LYS A 301 15.64 -7.97 25.00
CA LYS A 301 16.60 -9.01 25.45
C LYS A 301 18.03 -8.47 25.53
N SER A 302 18.45 -7.65 24.56
CA SER A 302 19.76 -7.00 24.55
C SER A 302 19.91 -6.03 25.73
N LEU A 303 18.88 -5.23 26.00
CA LEU A 303 18.82 -4.34 27.16
C LEU A 303 18.89 -5.13 28.47
N GLU A 304 18.08 -6.17 28.64
CA GLU A 304 18.07 -7.03 29.83
C GLU A 304 19.45 -7.65 30.10
N LYS A 305 20.12 -8.13 29.05
CA LYS A 305 21.50 -8.65 29.17
C LYS A 305 22.49 -7.58 29.64
N ARG A 306 22.39 -6.35 29.11
CA ARG A 306 23.25 -5.23 29.55
C ARG A 306 22.98 -4.86 31.01
N ILE A 307 21.71 -4.77 31.41
CA ILE A 307 21.31 -4.55 32.80
C ILE A 307 21.91 -5.62 33.70
N GLN A 308 21.81 -6.89 33.33
CA GLN A 308 22.38 -8.00 34.10
C GLN A 308 23.90 -7.89 34.25
N VAL A 309 24.60 -7.50 33.18
CA VAL A 309 26.06 -7.28 33.22
C VAL A 309 26.43 -6.16 34.20
N PHE A 310 25.76 -5.01 34.16
CA PHE A 310 26.07 -3.90 35.07
C PHE A 310 25.61 -4.16 36.51
N ALA A 311 24.49 -4.86 36.71
CA ALA A 311 24.07 -5.29 38.04
C ALA A 311 25.07 -6.27 38.65
N GLY A 312 25.58 -7.23 37.86
CA GLY A 312 26.62 -8.16 38.31
C GLY A 312 27.98 -7.50 38.58
N ALA A 313 28.24 -6.33 37.99
CA ALA A 313 29.40 -5.49 38.27
C ALA A 313 29.17 -4.48 39.42
N ASP A 314 27.99 -4.52 40.07
CA ASP A 314 27.63 -3.62 41.16
C ASP A 314 27.63 -2.12 40.73
N GLU A 315 27.24 -1.85 39.49
CA GLU A 315 27.18 -0.52 38.86
C GLU A 315 25.74 0.01 38.81
N TRP A 316 25.12 0.18 39.98
CA TRP A 316 23.69 0.47 40.13
C TRP A 316 23.22 1.80 39.53
N GLN A 317 24.07 2.82 39.50
CA GLN A 317 23.77 4.08 38.80
C GLN A 317 23.58 3.84 37.29
N THR A 318 24.41 2.98 36.70
CA THR A 318 24.29 2.61 35.29
C THR A 318 23.04 1.75 35.07
N VAL A 319 22.73 0.82 35.98
CA VAL A 319 21.50 0.02 35.93
C VAL A 319 20.27 0.92 35.95
N GLN A 320 20.19 1.89 36.87
CA GLN A 320 19.08 2.84 36.96
C GLN A 320 18.91 3.59 35.64
N MET A 321 20.00 4.17 35.11
CA MET A 321 19.96 4.92 33.85
C MET A 321 19.50 4.05 32.67
N LEU A 322 20.01 2.82 32.54
CA LEU A 322 19.63 1.90 31.48
C LEU A 322 18.16 1.50 31.59
N ALA A 323 17.69 1.23 32.81
CA ALA A 323 16.31 0.83 33.04
C ALA A 323 15.33 1.98 32.78
N GLU A 324 15.63 3.19 33.24
CA GLU A 324 14.81 4.39 32.98
C GLU A 324 14.68 4.68 31.49
N LYS A 325 15.80 4.67 30.76
CA LYS A 325 15.78 4.86 29.29
C LYS A 325 15.04 3.70 28.61
N GLY A 326 15.28 2.47 29.06
CA GLY A 326 14.67 1.27 28.49
C GLY A 326 13.16 1.22 28.64
N LEU A 327 12.60 1.73 29.74
CA LEU A 327 11.15 1.75 29.98
C LEU A 327 10.41 2.72 29.06
N VAL A 328 11.10 3.63 28.37
CA VAL A 328 10.49 4.46 27.31
C VAL A 328 10.09 3.58 26.13
N ASP A 329 10.96 2.67 25.71
CA ASP A 329 10.74 1.80 24.54
C ASP A 329 10.04 0.48 24.92
N TYR A 330 10.23 0.02 26.15
CA TYR A 330 9.77 -1.28 26.67
C TYR A 330 9.04 -1.15 28.01
N PRO A 331 7.95 -0.36 28.09
CA PRO A 331 7.26 -0.08 29.36
C PRO A 331 6.73 -1.33 30.06
N ASP A 332 6.39 -2.38 29.31
CA ASP A 332 5.81 -3.62 29.83
C ASP A 332 6.86 -4.65 30.31
N SER A 333 8.18 -4.38 30.15
CA SER A 333 9.20 -5.34 30.60
C SER A 333 9.32 -5.34 32.12
N ARG A 334 8.82 -6.42 32.75
CA ARG A 334 8.93 -6.65 34.20
C ARG A 334 10.38 -6.72 34.68
N VAL A 335 11.28 -7.28 33.88
CA VAL A 335 12.70 -7.38 34.22
C VAL A 335 13.32 -5.99 34.32
N VAL A 336 13.03 -5.12 33.36
CA VAL A 336 13.54 -3.74 33.34
C VAL A 336 12.91 -2.91 34.48
N GLN A 337 11.61 -3.08 34.75
CA GLN A 337 10.94 -2.44 35.90
C GLN A 337 11.58 -2.84 37.23
N GLN A 338 11.82 -4.14 37.43
CA GLN A 338 12.45 -4.65 38.66
C GLN A 338 13.89 -4.14 38.80
N ALA A 339 14.66 -4.10 37.70
CA ALA A 339 16.02 -3.56 37.72
C ALA A 339 16.05 -2.08 38.13
N LYS A 340 15.10 -1.28 37.65
CA LYS A 340 14.95 0.11 38.08
C LYS A 340 14.69 0.20 39.59
N GLN A 341 13.71 -0.56 40.08
CA GLN A 341 13.36 -0.56 41.50
C GLN A 341 14.54 -0.98 42.37
N SER A 342 15.23 -2.07 42.03
CA SER A 342 16.41 -2.52 42.78
C SER A 342 17.52 -1.48 42.79
N ALA A 343 17.79 -0.83 41.64
CA ALA A 343 18.79 0.22 41.58
C ALA A 343 18.42 1.44 42.45
N GLU A 344 17.16 1.88 42.42
CA GLU A 344 16.67 2.98 43.26
C GLU A 344 16.81 2.65 44.76
N GLU A 345 16.41 1.44 45.17
CA GLU A 345 16.51 0.98 46.55
C GLU A 345 17.96 0.90 47.04
N ILE A 346 18.86 0.35 46.21
CA ILE A 346 20.29 0.18 46.56
C ILE A 346 21.01 1.54 46.62
N LEU A 347 20.73 2.44 45.68
CA LEU A 347 21.34 3.78 45.67
C LEU A 347 20.85 4.63 46.85
N ALA A 348 19.56 4.56 47.17
CA ALA A 348 19.00 5.22 48.35
C ALA A 348 19.59 4.63 49.65
N ALA A 349 19.75 3.32 49.73
CA ALA A 349 20.38 2.65 50.87
C ALA A 349 21.86 3.08 51.02
N SER A 350 22.63 3.09 49.92
CA SER A 350 24.02 3.57 49.92
C SER A 350 24.10 5.01 50.44
N SER A 351 23.30 5.92 49.89
CA SER A 351 23.30 7.33 50.30
C SER A 351 22.90 7.51 51.76
N ALA A 352 21.94 6.73 52.25
CA ALA A 352 21.53 6.76 53.65
C ALA A 352 22.65 6.30 54.61
N LEU A 353 23.46 5.32 54.21
CA LEU A 353 24.59 4.83 55.01
C LEU A 353 25.81 5.77 54.95
N ASP A 354 26.01 6.45 53.81
CA ASP A 354 27.11 7.40 53.63
C ASP A 354 27.10 8.53 54.66
N VAL A 355 25.92 8.95 55.13
CA VAL A 355 25.78 9.95 56.20
C VAL A 355 26.50 9.54 57.50
N TYR A 356 26.57 8.25 57.81
CA TYR A 356 27.27 7.73 58.99
C TYR A 356 28.76 7.51 58.74
N ILE A 357 29.12 7.10 57.52
CA ILE A 357 30.51 6.86 57.11
C ILE A 357 31.29 8.18 57.03
N GLU A 358 30.67 9.24 56.49
CA GLU A 358 31.31 10.54 56.33
C GLU A 358 31.48 11.31 57.64
N ARG A 359 30.63 11.03 58.65
CA ARG A 359 30.63 11.73 59.95
C ARG A 359 30.53 10.76 61.12
N PRO A 360 31.52 9.86 61.30
CA PRO A 360 31.41 8.77 62.27
C PRO A 360 31.25 9.26 63.71
N GLY A 361 31.89 10.38 64.10
CA GLY A 361 31.79 10.91 65.47
C GLY A 361 30.35 11.23 65.93
N ARG A 362 29.40 11.44 65.01
CA ARG A 362 27.98 11.63 65.35
C ARG A 362 27.34 10.37 65.95
N LEU A 363 27.91 9.19 65.72
CA LEU A 363 27.46 7.89 66.26
C LEU A 363 27.70 7.76 67.77
N ALA A 364 28.46 8.68 68.39
CA ALA A 364 28.54 8.78 69.85
C ALA A 364 27.18 9.13 70.47
N ASP A 365 26.35 9.92 69.77
CA ASP A 365 24.98 10.22 70.22
C ASP A 365 24.08 9.00 70.12
N ASN A 366 23.33 8.71 71.20
CA ASN A 366 22.52 7.50 71.30
C ASN A 366 21.40 7.43 70.24
N ASN A 367 20.76 8.56 69.92
CA ASN A 367 19.68 8.57 68.94
C ASN A 367 20.22 8.36 67.53
N ILE A 368 21.34 9.00 67.20
CA ILE A 368 21.99 8.83 65.89
C ILE A 368 22.47 7.39 65.72
N ARG A 369 23.07 6.80 66.76
CA ARG A 369 23.48 5.40 66.76
C ARG A 369 22.31 4.45 66.56
N GLN A 370 21.19 4.65 67.26
CA GLN A 370 20.00 3.81 67.09
C GLN A 370 19.44 3.92 65.66
N ASN A 371 19.46 5.12 65.07
CA ASN A 371 19.07 5.31 63.68
C ASN A 371 20.00 4.55 62.72
N ALA A 372 21.32 4.54 62.98
CA ALA A 372 22.28 3.80 62.17
C ALA A 372 22.05 2.28 62.27
N VAL A 373 21.81 1.75 63.47
CA VAL A 373 21.44 0.33 63.69
C VAL A 373 20.16 -0.03 62.93
N ASN A 374 19.15 0.83 62.99
CA ASN A 374 17.90 0.63 62.26
C ASN A 374 18.11 0.67 60.74
N ALA A 375 18.98 1.56 60.24
CA ALA A 375 19.31 1.65 58.81
C ALA A 375 20.04 0.39 58.31
N VAL A 376 21.03 -0.10 59.07
CA VAL A 376 21.72 -1.37 58.78
C VAL A 376 20.73 -2.52 58.71
N SER A 377 19.85 -2.65 59.71
CA SER A 377 18.82 -3.69 59.75
C SER A 377 17.88 -3.59 58.55
N LYS A 378 17.39 -2.38 58.23
CA LYS A 378 16.49 -2.12 57.10
C LYS A 378 17.08 -2.54 55.76
N TYR A 379 18.37 -2.30 55.53
CA TYR A 379 19.01 -2.52 54.23
C TYR A 379 19.74 -3.87 54.12
N SER A 380 19.80 -4.64 55.20
CA SER A 380 20.46 -5.96 55.23
C SER A 380 20.03 -6.92 54.11
N GLY A 381 18.74 -6.93 53.76
CA GLY A 381 18.21 -7.77 52.67
C GLY A 381 18.74 -7.43 51.28
N LEU A 382 19.17 -6.19 51.05
CA LEU A 382 19.69 -5.73 49.75
C LEU A 382 21.12 -6.19 49.49
N THR A 383 21.82 -6.72 50.49
CA THR A 383 23.19 -7.25 50.35
C THR A 383 23.28 -8.45 49.42
N GLN A 384 22.17 -9.17 49.22
CA GLN A 384 22.09 -10.26 48.24
C GLN A 384 22.19 -9.77 46.80
N LEU A 385 21.87 -8.49 46.58
CA LEU A 385 21.93 -7.85 45.27
C LEU A 385 23.23 -7.06 45.09
N SER A 386 23.70 -6.35 46.11
CA SER A 386 24.90 -5.50 46.05
C SER A 386 25.94 -5.86 47.11
N ALA A 387 27.10 -6.31 46.65
CA ALA A 387 28.26 -6.55 47.49
C ALA A 387 28.86 -5.24 48.03
N LYS A 388 28.94 -4.19 47.21
CA LYS A 388 29.38 -2.84 47.61
C LYS A 388 28.50 -2.27 48.72
N LEU A 389 27.19 -2.49 48.67
CA LEU A 389 26.29 -2.10 49.75
C LEU A 389 26.55 -2.93 51.02
N GLY A 390 26.81 -4.23 50.86
CA GLY A 390 27.23 -5.09 51.98
C GLY A 390 28.51 -4.60 52.66
N GLU A 391 29.51 -4.17 51.88
CA GLU A 391 30.73 -3.55 52.40
C GLU A 391 30.44 -2.26 53.18
N LYS A 392 29.57 -1.39 52.67
CA LYS A 392 29.13 -0.18 53.39
C LYS A 392 28.40 -0.49 54.69
N ILE A 393 27.53 -1.50 54.69
CA ILE A 393 26.85 -1.96 55.90
C ILE A 393 27.87 -2.41 56.95
N ASN A 394 28.82 -3.27 56.56
CA ASN A 394 29.88 -3.74 57.45
C ASN A 394 30.72 -2.56 57.98
N GLN A 395 31.01 -1.56 57.14
CA GLN A 395 31.74 -0.36 57.56
C GLN A 395 30.96 0.44 58.61
N VAL A 396 29.65 0.65 58.43
CA VAL A 396 28.80 1.34 59.40
C VAL A 396 28.72 0.57 60.71
N GLU A 397 28.59 -0.77 60.68
CA GLU A 397 28.59 -1.61 61.88
C GLU A 397 29.89 -1.45 62.68
N GLN A 398 31.04 -1.49 62.01
CA GLN A 398 32.35 -1.27 62.64
C GLN A 398 32.48 0.14 63.23
N LEU A 399 31.95 1.17 62.56
CA LEU A 399 31.94 2.53 63.07
C LEU A 399 31.03 2.68 64.29
N ILE A 400 29.86 2.04 64.29
CA ILE A 400 28.97 1.99 65.47
C ILE A 400 29.70 1.38 66.66
N GLU A 401 30.40 0.26 66.47
CA GLU A 401 31.14 -0.40 67.54
C GLU A 401 32.31 0.45 68.04
N LYS A 402 33.07 1.05 67.12
CA LYS A 402 34.21 1.93 67.42
C LYS A 402 33.78 3.19 68.18
N GLU A 403 32.66 3.80 67.81
CA GLU A 403 32.15 5.02 68.44
C GLU A 403 31.33 4.77 69.70
N ASN A 404 31.01 3.51 70.02
CA ASN A 404 30.32 3.10 71.25
C ASN A 404 31.25 2.52 72.33
N GLN A 405 32.58 2.62 72.14
CA GLN A 405 33.56 2.15 73.12
C GLN A 405 33.44 2.97 74.44
N PRO A 406 33.45 2.32 75.61
CA PRO A 406 33.42 3.03 76.89
C PRO A 406 34.58 4.00 77.07
N ILE A 407 34.30 5.11 77.74
CA ILE A 407 35.25 6.18 78.07
C ILE A 407 35.41 6.22 79.58
N ASP A 408 36.66 6.36 80.04
CA ASP A 408 36.98 6.54 81.44
C ASP A 408 36.50 7.92 81.94
N VAL A 409 35.72 7.90 83.01
CA VAL A 409 35.17 9.07 83.70
C VAL A 409 35.59 9.01 85.15
N THR A 410 36.39 9.97 85.60
CA THR A 410 36.88 10.04 86.98
C THR A 410 35.93 10.87 87.82
N ILE A 411 35.33 10.23 88.83
CA ILE A 411 34.41 10.88 89.78
C ILE A 411 35.18 11.20 91.05
N ARG A 412 35.08 12.46 91.50
CA ARG A 412 35.67 12.96 92.75
C ARG A 412 34.60 13.41 93.73
N SER A 413 34.78 13.08 95.01
CA SER A 413 33.86 13.42 96.09
C SER A 413 34.55 13.45 97.46
N ASP A 414 33.77 13.53 98.53
CA ASP A 414 34.21 13.68 99.92
C ASP A 414 34.24 12.37 100.72
N ASN A 415 34.06 11.23 100.05
CA ASN A 415 33.95 9.90 100.67
C ASN A 415 32.79 9.79 101.70
N ARG A 416 31.78 10.66 101.59
CA ARG A 416 30.56 10.66 102.43
C ARG A 416 29.29 10.84 101.62
N THR A 417 29.41 11.39 100.41
CA THR A 417 28.32 11.47 99.44
C THR A 417 28.21 10.13 98.70
N TYR A 418 27.06 9.48 98.82
CA TYR A 418 26.73 8.27 98.07
C TYR A 418 26.33 8.64 96.64
N ILE A 419 27.09 8.18 95.65
CA ILE A 419 26.91 8.55 94.25
C ILE A 419 26.38 7.37 93.43
N LYS A 420 25.41 7.63 92.56
CA LYS A 420 25.00 6.72 91.49
C LYS A 420 24.86 7.45 90.17
N VAL A 421 25.12 6.74 89.07
CA VAL A 421 24.82 7.20 87.72
C VAL A 421 23.43 6.70 87.37
N LEU A 422 22.49 7.63 87.18
CA LEU A 422 21.09 7.30 86.88
C LEU A 422 21.00 6.47 85.60
N GLY A 423 20.24 5.37 85.67
CA GLY A 423 20.06 4.45 84.55
C GLY A 423 21.26 3.53 84.24
N VAL A 424 22.38 3.66 84.95
CA VAL A 424 23.59 2.83 84.73
C VAL A 424 23.93 1.98 85.94
N GLY A 425 24.10 2.58 87.12
CA GLY A 425 24.53 1.84 88.31
C GLY A 425 25.10 2.70 89.42
N VAL A 426 25.60 2.03 90.47
CA VAL A 426 26.11 2.66 91.69
C VAL A 426 27.62 2.90 91.60
N VAL A 427 28.07 4.10 91.97
CA VAL A 427 29.49 4.45 92.11
C VAL A 427 29.95 4.19 93.55
N GLY A 428 29.10 4.53 94.52
CA GLY A 428 29.33 4.39 95.95
C GLY A 428 29.84 5.67 96.61
N GLU A 429 30.32 5.56 97.84
CA GLU A 429 31.04 6.62 98.55
C GLU A 429 32.53 6.52 98.22
N VAL A 430 33.08 7.54 97.58
CA VAL A 430 34.45 7.53 97.07
C VAL A 430 35.12 8.88 97.29
N ARG A 431 36.44 8.88 97.41
CA ARG A 431 37.24 10.11 97.26
C ARG A 431 37.55 10.37 95.79
N GLU A 432 38.00 9.33 95.09
CA GLU A 432 38.23 9.32 93.65
C GLU A 432 37.94 7.91 93.14
N LYS A 433 37.18 7.78 92.04
CA LYS A 433 36.95 6.50 91.36
C LYS A 433 36.74 6.75 89.87
N THR A 434 37.49 6.03 89.05
CA THR A 434 37.26 5.98 87.60
C THR A 434 36.24 4.90 87.29
N ILE A 435 35.22 5.28 86.52
CA ILE A 435 34.20 4.38 85.97
C ILE A 435 34.23 4.47 84.45
N GLN A 436 33.73 3.45 83.76
CA GLN A 436 33.60 3.46 82.32
C GLN A 436 32.15 3.72 81.92
N LEU A 437 31.95 4.78 81.14
CA LEU A 437 30.65 5.13 80.59
C LEU A 437 30.73 5.16 79.07
N LYS A 438 29.73 4.59 78.39
CA LYS A 438 29.62 4.72 76.93
C LYS A 438 29.35 6.18 76.55
N PRO A 439 29.67 6.61 75.32
CA PRO A 439 29.34 7.97 74.90
C PRO A 439 27.83 8.24 75.01
N GLY A 440 27.48 9.40 75.58
CA GLY A 440 26.09 9.74 75.89
C GLY A 440 25.94 10.79 76.98
N LYS A 441 24.68 11.11 77.29
CA LYS A 441 24.32 12.06 78.35
C LYS A 441 23.91 11.27 79.60
N TYR A 442 24.50 11.62 80.73
CA TYR A 442 24.24 10.96 82.00
C TYR A 442 23.92 11.98 83.09
N GLN A 443 23.19 11.51 84.08
CA GLN A 443 22.91 12.24 85.31
C GLN A 443 23.51 11.47 86.47
N LEU A 444 24.36 12.14 87.26
CA LEU A 444 24.90 11.61 88.49
C LEU A 444 24.12 12.18 89.65
N GLU A 445 23.50 11.32 90.46
CA GLU A 445 22.81 11.72 91.68
C GLU A 445 23.73 11.49 92.87
N GLY A 446 24.01 12.55 93.63
CA GLY A 446 24.67 12.50 94.92
C GLY A 446 23.65 12.61 96.05
N ARG A 447 23.70 11.68 97.01
CA ARG A 447 22.87 11.69 98.22
C ARG A 447 23.73 11.58 99.47
N ARG A 448 23.35 12.29 100.52
CA ARG A 448 23.98 12.21 101.84
C ARG A 448 22.96 12.56 102.91
N ASP A 449 22.86 11.74 103.96
CA ASP A 449 21.89 11.95 105.02
C ASP A 449 22.12 13.29 105.75
N GLY A 450 21.04 14.06 105.91
CA GLY A 450 21.08 15.42 106.46
C GLY A 450 21.55 16.51 105.48
N TYR A 451 21.71 16.20 104.19
CA TYR A 451 22.09 17.14 103.15
C TYR A 451 21.16 17.09 101.93
N ARG A 452 21.08 18.19 101.17
CA ARG A 452 20.30 18.28 99.94
C ARG A 452 20.97 17.43 98.86
N SER A 453 20.18 16.60 98.18
CA SER A 453 20.68 15.80 97.04
C SER A 453 21.02 16.70 95.86
N ILE A 454 22.03 16.31 95.09
CA ILE A 454 22.46 17.04 93.89
C ILE A 454 22.36 16.14 92.66
N ILE A 455 22.06 16.73 91.51
CA ILE A 455 22.14 16.08 90.20
C ILE A 455 23.18 16.83 89.37
N VAL A 456 24.12 16.10 88.80
CA VAL A 456 25.13 16.64 87.88
C VAL A 456 24.92 16.00 86.51
N ASP A 457 24.58 16.80 85.52
CA ASP A 457 24.55 16.39 84.12
C ASP A 457 25.98 16.29 83.58
N VAL A 458 26.30 15.20 82.88
CA VAL A 458 27.55 15.05 82.14
C VAL A 458 27.29 14.56 80.73
N VAL A 459 28.03 15.12 79.78
CA VAL A 459 28.15 14.59 78.43
C VAL A 459 29.46 13.82 78.35
N VAL A 460 29.37 12.52 78.13
CA VAL A 460 30.52 11.65 77.89
C VAL A 460 30.72 11.57 76.38
N GLU A 461 31.81 12.17 75.90
CA GLU A 461 32.18 12.18 74.49
C GLU A 461 33.69 11.96 74.36
N LYS A 462 34.14 11.48 73.20
CA LYS A 462 35.58 11.30 72.95
C LYS A 462 36.23 12.68 72.86
N SER A 463 36.99 13.05 73.89
CA SER A 463 37.85 14.23 73.89
C SER A 463 39.30 13.81 74.20
N GLY A 464 40.26 14.65 73.83
CA GLY A 464 41.67 14.45 74.19
C GLY A 464 41.97 14.71 75.67
N THR A 465 40.97 15.08 76.47
CA THR A 465 41.10 15.43 77.89
C THR A 465 40.33 14.45 78.77
N PRO A 466 40.93 13.96 79.87
CA PRO A 466 40.21 13.10 80.81
C PRO A 466 38.95 13.79 81.36
N ILE A 467 37.83 13.06 81.36
CA ILE A 467 36.56 13.57 81.91
C ILE A 467 36.60 13.42 83.43
N VAL A 468 36.62 14.53 84.15
CA VAL A 468 36.63 14.56 85.62
C VAL A 468 35.39 15.29 86.12
N ILE A 469 34.62 14.65 87.00
CA ILE A 469 33.36 15.19 87.54
C ILE A 469 33.45 15.25 89.05
N ASN A 470 33.10 16.39 89.65
CA ASN A 470 32.98 16.53 91.10
C ASN A 470 31.50 16.40 91.49
N VAL A 471 31.19 15.48 92.40
CA VAL A 471 29.82 15.26 92.90
C VAL A 471 29.86 15.24 94.42
N GLN A 472 29.41 16.31 95.09
CA GLN A 472 29.44 16.42 96.55
C GLN A 472 28.20 17.15 97.09
N CYS A 473 27.55 16.57 98.10
CA CYS A 473 26.45 17.21 98.82
C CYS A 473 26.98 18.23 99.84
N ASN A 474 26.87 19.52 99.54
CA ASN A 474 27.44 20.61 100.35
C ASN A 474 26.42 21.44 101.15
N GLU A 475 25.13 21.31 100.86
CA GLU A 475 24.05 22.08 101.52
C GLU A 475 23.34 21.20 102.56
N ARG A 476 23.35 21.60 103.83
CA ARG A 476 22.68 20.87 104.93
C ARG A 476 21.18 21.19 104.93
N VAL A 477 20.34 20.19 105.21
CA VAL A 477 18.87 20.33 105.32
C VAL A 477 18.46 20.53 106.76
#